data_AF-A0A2I3HH57-F1
#
_entry.id   AF-A0A2I3HH57-F1
#
_cell.length_a   1.000
_cell.length_b   1.000
_cell.length_c   1.000
_cell.angle_alpha   90.00
_cell.angle_beta   90.00
_cell.angle_gamma   90.00
#
_symmetry.space_group_name_H-M   'P 1'
#
loop_
_entity.id
_entity.type
_entity.pdbx_description
1 polymer ?
#
loop_
_entity_poly.entity_id
_entity_poly.type
_entity_poly.pdbx_seq_one_letter_code
_entity_poly.pdbx_strand_id
1 'polypeptide(L)'
;MLQQVNGHNPRSDGQAREYLREDLQEFLSGEVLLYKLDDLTRVNPVTLETVLRCLQARYTADTFYTNAGCTLVALNPFKPVSQLYSEYHAAPQPQKLKPHVFTVGEQTCRNVKSLTEPVNQSIVVSGESGAGKAGVQWRPPLHPANFLYF
;
A
#
# COMPACT_ATOMS: atom_id res chain seq x y z
N MET A 1 6.15 -51.93 -18.50
CA MET A 1 5.16 -51.59 -17.46
C MET A 1 5.06 -50.07 -17.43
N LEU A 2 4.08 -49.51 -18.14
CA LEU A 2 3.83 -48.07 -18.20
C LEU A 2 2.81 -47.73 -17.12
N GLN A 3 3.18 -46.89 -16.14
CA GLN A 3 2.23 -46.33 -15.20
C GLN A 3 1.96 -44.88 -15.60
N GLN A 4 0.79 -44.67 -16.21
CA GLN A 4 0.26 -43.33 -16.41
C GLN A 4 -0.26 -42.79 -15.07
N VAL A 5 0.23 -41.62 -14.68
CA VAL A 5 -0.30 -40.82 -13.58
C VAL A 5 -1.05 -39.63 -14.18
N ASN A 6 -2.35 -39.80 -14.44
CA ASN A 6 -3.26 -38.70 -14.77
C ASN A 6 -4.29 -38.57 -13.64
N GLY A 7 -4.14 -37.52 -12.83
CA GLY A 7 -5.06 -37.17 -11.75
C GLY A 7 -5.27 -35.66 -11.69
N HIS A 8 -5.87 -35.07 -12.72
CA HIS A 8 -6.55 -33.78 -12.58
C HIS A 8 -7.99 -34.09 -12.16
N ASN A 9 -8.35 -33.79 -10.91
CA ASN A 9 -9.70 -33.96 -10.38
C ASN A 9 -10.47 -32.64 -10.50
N PRO A 10 -11.37 -32.45 -11.48
CA PRO A 10 -12.07 -31.19 -11.70
C PRO A 10 -13.09 -30.84 -10.59
N ARG A 11 -13.37 -31.75 -9.65
CA ARG A 11 -14.36 -31.55 -8.59
C ARG A 11 -13.86 -30.71 -7.42
N SER A 12 -12.56 -30.67 -7.14
CA SER A 12 -11.99 -29.82 -6.07
C SER A 12 -11.97 -28.34 -6.44
N ASP A 13 -11.83 -28.04 -7.74
CA ASP A 13 -11.70 -26.68 -8.25
C ASP A 13 -13.04 -25.91 -8.21
N GLY A 14 -14.16 -26.62 -8.44
CA GLY A 14 -15.50 -26.05 -8.32
C GLY A 14 -15.88 -25.68 -6.87
N GLN A 15 -15.51 -26.53 -5.92
CA GLN A 15 -15.84 -26.32 -4.51
C GLN A 15 -15.03 -25.19 -3.88
N ALA A 16 -13.74 -25.07 -4.20
CA ALA A 16 -12.89 -23.97 -3.72
C ALA A 16 -13.35 -22.59 -4.27
N ARG A 17 -13.83 -22.54 -5.52
CA ARG A 17 -14.37 -21.31 -6.12
C ARG A 17 -15.65 -20.83 -5.46
N GLU A 18 -16.50 -21.74 -5.02
CA GLU A 18 -17.75 -21.38 -4.34
C GLU A 18 -17.47 -20.82 -2.95
N TYR A 19 -16.59 -21.45 -2.17
CA TYR A 19 -16.16 -20.91 -0.87
C TYR A 19 -15.52 -19.51 -1.00
N LEU A 20 -14.65 -19.31 -2.00
CA LEU A 20 -14.07 -17.98 -2.26
C LEU A 20 -15.15 -16.95 -2.61
N ARG A 21 -16.20 -17.32 -3.37
CA ARG A 21 -17.31 -16.41 -3.67
C ARG A 21 -18.10 -16.03 -2.43
N GLU A 22 -18.35 -16.98 -1.53
CA GLU A 22 -19.03 -16.74 -0.26
C GLU A 22 -18.22 -15.78 0.62
N ASP A 23 -16.93 -16.05 0.82
CA ASP A 23 -16.01 -15.18 1.59
C ASP A 23 -15.91 -13.77 0.99
N LEU A 24 -15.88 -13.67 -0.34
CA LEU A 24 -15.90 -12.39 -1.05
C LEU A 24 -17.20 -11.62 -0.78
N GLN A 25 -18.33 -12.30 -0.85
CA GLN A 25 -19.64 -11.68 -0.65
C GLN A 25 -19.82 -11.24 0.80
N GLU A 26 -19.32 -12.01 1.78
CA GLU A 26 -19.29 -11.62 3.18
C GLU A 26 -18.41 -10.39 3.41
N PHE A 27 -17.18 -10.39 2.88
CA PHE A 27 -16.26 -9.25 3.01
C PHE A 27 -16.85 -7.96 2.41
N LEU A 28 -17.49 -8.06 1.24
CA LEU A 28 -18.07 -6.91 0.54
C LEU A 28 -19.40 -6.45 1.14
N SER A 29 -20.13 -7.34 1.82
CA SER A 29 -21.41 -7.01 2.48
C SER A 29 -21.24 -6.55 3.92
N GLY A 30 -20.11 -6.85 4.55
CA GLY A 30 -19.84 -6.47 5.93
C GLY A 30 -19.85 -4.96 6.16
N GLU A 31 -20.18 -4.56 7.39
CA GLU A 31 -20.05 -3.17 7.89
C GLU A 31 -18.58 -2.69 7.99
N VAL A 32 -17.63 -3.42 7.39
CA VAL A 32 -16.24 -3.00 7.34
C VAL A 32 -16.19 -1.70 6.57
N LEU A 33 -15.85 -0.63 7.28
CA LEU A 33 -15.58 0.67 6.67
C LEU A 33 -14.29 0.53 5.87
N LEU A 34 -14.38 0.04 4.64
CA LEU A 34 -13.25 -0.27 3.75
C LEU A 34 -12.28 0.92 3.63
N TYR A 35 -12.79 2.14 3.69
CA TYR A 35 -11.98 3.35 3.68
C TYR A 35 -11.04 3.51 4.90
N LYS A 36 -11.27 2.78 6.00
CA LYS A 36 -10.42 2.76 7.21
C LYS A 36 -9.32 1.70 7.18
N LEU A 37 -9.27 0.83 6.16
CA LEU A 37 -8.22 -0.17 6.03
C LEU A 37 -6.93 0.49 5.52
N ASP A 38 -6.01 0.74 6.45
CA ASP A 38 -4.73 1.39 6.15
C ASP A 38 -3.68 0.44 5.55
N ASP A 39 -3.92 -0.88 5.59
CA ASP A 39 -3.02 -1.90 5.04
C ASP A 39 -3.80 -2.97 4.27
N LEU A 40 -3.51 -3.09 2.97
CA LEU A 40 -4.15 -4.04 2.05
C LEU A 40 -3.86 -5.50 2.40
N THR A 41 -2.80 -5.79 3.15
CA THR A 41 -2.53 -7.17 3.64
C THR A 41 -3.56 -7.66 4.64
N ARG A 42 -4.38 -6.75 5.19
CA ARG A 42 -5.47 -7.07 6.13
C ARG A 42 -6.81 -7.29 5.44
N VAL A 43 -6.87 -7.14 4.12
CA VAL A 43 -8.04 -7.47 3.30
C VAL A 43 -8.17 -8.99 3.26
N ASN A 44 -9.36 -9.53 3.50
CA ASN A 44 -9.58 -10.98 3.47
C ASN A 44 -10.93 -11.30 2.80
N PRO A 45 -10.95 -12.09 1.72
CA PRO A 45 -9.79 -12.67 1.03
C PRO A 45 -8.98 -11.61 0.25
N VAL A 46 -7.67 -11.79 0.13
CA VAL A 46 -6.83 -10.91 -0.72
C VAL A 46 -7.04 -11.30 -2.17
N THR A 47 -7.89 -10.57 -2.88
CA THR A 47 -8.15 -10.74 -4.32
C THR A 47 -8.08 -9.39 -5.03
N LEU A 48 -7.99 -9.42 -6.36
CA LEU A 48 -8.05 -8.19 -7.16
C LEU A 48 -9.32 -7.38 -6.84
N GLU A 49 -10.47 -8.06 -6.70
CA GLU A 49 -11.76 -7.41 -6.46
C GLU A 49 -11.80 -6.72 -5.09
N THR A 50 -11.38 -7.41 -4.02
CA THR A 50 -11.42 -6.85 -2.66
C THR A 50 -10.43 -5.71 -2.48
N VAL A 51 -9.24 -5.82 -3.08
CA VAL A 51 -8.23 -4.76 -3.09
C VAL A 51 -8.73 -3.53 -3.84
N LEU A 52 -9.29 -3.70 -5.04
CA LEU A 52 -9.83 -2.58 -5.83
C LEU A 52 -10.97 -1.88 -5.09
N ARG A 53 -11.88 -2.63 -4.46
CA ARG A 53 -12.98 -2.06 -3.67
C ARG A 53 -12.46 -1.27 -2.47
N CYS A 54 -11.45 -1.77 -1.78
CA CYS A 54 -10.79 -1.05 -0.68
C CYS A 54 -10.17 0.27 -1.16
N LEU A 55 -9.38 0.22 -2.23
CA LEU A 55 -8.75 1.41 -2.82
C LEU A 55 -9.79 2.44 -3.32
N GLN A 56 -10.87 1.99 -3.96
CA GLN A 56 -11.97 2.85 -4.40
C GLN A 56 -12.68 3.54 -3.22
N ALA A 57 -12.96 2.80 -2.15
CA ALA A 57 -13.59 3.35 -0.95
C ALA A 57 -12.69 4.40 -0.29
N ARG A 58 -11.39 4.13 -0.17
CA ARG A 58 -10.39 5.08 0.36
C ARG A 58 -10.28 6.33 -0.50
N TYR A 59 -10.21 6.17 -1.83
CA TYR A 59 -10.18 7.28 -2.77
C TYR A 59 -11.41 8.19 -2.64
N THR A 60 -12.60 7.59 -2.53
CA THR A 60 -13.87 8.32 -2.35
C THR A 60 -13.91 9.08 -1.02
N ALA A 61 -13.19 8.59 -0.01
CA ALA A 61 -13.03 9.24 1.29
C ALA A 61 -11.80 10.17 1.37
N ASP A 62 -11.29 10.64 0.23
CA ASP A 62 -10.12 11.53 0.12
C ASP A 62 -8.86 10.99 0.84
N THR A 63 -8.70 9.67 0.86
CA THR A 63 -7.53 8.98 1.43
C THR A 63 -6.72 8.31 0.32
N PHE A 64 -5.57 8.89 -0.01
CA PHE A 64 -4.81 8.58 -1.23
C PHE A 64 -3.60 7.66 -1.03
N TYR A 65 -3.24 7.36 0.21
CA TYR A 65 -2.08 6.54 0.56
C TYR A 65 -2.53 5.32 1.36
N THR A 66 -2.04 4.14 1.02
CA THR A 66 -2.41 2.86 1.67
C THR A 66 -1.19 1.94 1.71
N ASN A 67 -0.92 1.30 2.84
CA ASN A 67 0.14 0.30 2.90
C ASN A 67 -0.25 -0.97 2.14
N ALA A 68 0.74 -1.63 1.57
CA ALA A 68 0.68 -2.98 1.05
C ALA A 68 1.91 -3.72 1.58
N GLY A 69 1.84 -4.13 2.85
CA GLY A 69 2.99 -4.64 3.58
C GLY A 69 4.09 -3.57 3.70
N CYS A 70 5.28 -3.85 3.19
CA CYS A 70 6.41 -2.91 3.22
C CYS A 70 6.37 -1.83 2.13
N THR A 71 5.44 -1.91 1.18
CA THR A 71 5.29 -0.96 0.08
C THR A 71 4.16 0.02 0.38
N LEU A 72 4.27 1.25 -0.13
CA LEU A 72 3.20 2.24 -0.07
C LEU A 72 2.52 2.37 -1.45
N VAL A 73 1.21 2.18 -1.49
CA VAL A 73 0.38 2.47 -2.67
C VAL A 73 -0.12 3.91 -2.57
N ALA A 74 0.16 4.71 -3.60
CA ALA A 74 -0.32 6.07 -3.74
C ALA A 74 -1.27 6.17 -4.93
N LEU A 75 -2.46 6.72 -4.72
CA LEU A 75 -3.44 7.01 -5.76
C LEU A 75 -3.40 8.51 -6.08
N ASN A 76 -3.27 8.88 -7.35
CA ASN A 76 -3.27 10.29 -7.74
C ASN A 76 -4.69 10.88 -7.55
N PRO A 77 -4.87 11.91 -6.72
CA PRO A 77 -6.19 12.52 -6.47
C PRO A 77 -6.76 13.28 -7.68
N PHE A 78 -5.94 13.63 -8.68
CA PHE A 78 -6.28 14.50 -9.82
C PHE A 78 -6.94 15.84 -9.44
N LYS A 79 -6.79 16.26 -8.18
CA LYS A 79 -7.29 17.52 -7.62
C LYS A 79 -6.34 18.01 -6.53
N PRO A 80 -6.28 19.32 -6.26
CA PRO A 80 -5.59 19.83 -5.08
C PRO A 80 -6.22 19.26 -3.81
N VAL A 81 -5.39 18.78 -2.89
CA VAL A 81 -5.84 18.28 -1.58
C VAL A 81 -5.23 19.20 -0.51
N SER A 82 -6.09 19.99 0.13
CA SER A 82 -5.66 20.83 1.25
C SER A 82 -5.23 19.98 2.44
N GLN A 83 -4.21 20.41 3.18
CA GLN A 83 -3.78 19.82 4.45
C GLN A 83 -3.16 18.40 4.39
N LEU A 84 -3.06 17.78 3.22
CA LEU A 84 -2.47 16.44 3.06
C LEU A 84 -1.08 16.31 3.69
N TYR A 85 -0.29 17.39 3.64
CA TYR A 85 1.09 17.43 4.10
C TYR A 85 1.27 18.08 5.48
N SER A 86 0.35 18.94 5.94
CA SER A 86 0.56 19.78 7.13
C SER A 86 0.58 18.99 8.43
N GLU A 87 -0.23 17.94 8.55
CA GLU A 87 -0.34 17.14 9.78
C GLU A 87 0.95 16.38 10.10
N TYR A 88 1.65 15.91 9.06
CA TYR A 88 2.87 15.12 9.21
C TYR A 88 4.09 15.97 9.54
N HIS A 89 4.14 17.22 9.07
CA HIS A 89 5.22 18.15 9.41
C HIS A 89 5.18 18.59 10.87
N ALA A 90 3.99 18.67 11.47
CA ALA A 90 3.81 19.08 12.86
C ALA A 90 3.85 17.91 13.85
N ALA A 91 3.78 16.66 13.38
CA ALA A 91 3.67 15.50 14.24
C ALA A 91 5.01 15.10 14.89
N PRO A 92 5.07 14.90 16.22
CA PRO A 92 6.28 14.42 16.90
C PRO A 92 6.62 12.97 16.54
N GLN A 93 5.61 12.18 16.13
CA GLN A 93 5.76 10.77 15.77
C GLN A 93 4.98 10.46 14.49
N PRO A 94 5.46 10.92 13.31
CA PRO A 94 4.77 10.72 12.03
C PRO A 94 4.48 9.24 11.73
N GLN A 95 5.34 8.32 12.20
CA GLN A 95 5.18 6.88 12.02
C GLN A 95 3.94 6.28 12.68
N LYS A 96 3.27 7.00 13.59
CA LYS A 96 2.00 6.58 14.21
C LYS A 96 0.77 7.10 13.48
N LEU A 97 0.97 7.97 12.48
CA LEU A 97 -0.12 8.49 11.67
C LEU A 97 -0.51 7.48 10.60
N LYS A 98 -1.54 7.83 9.83
CA LYS A 98 -2.00 7.05 8.69
C LYS A 98 -0.87 6.85 7.66
N PRO A 99 -0.99 5.83 6.78
CA PRO A 99 -0.06 5.66 5.68
C PRO A 99 0.11 6.95 4.91
N HIS A 100 1.36 7.37 4.70
CA HIS A 100 1.65 8.57 3.95
C HIS A 100 3.07 8.49 3.42
N VAL A 101 3.37 9.23 2.36
CA VAL A 101 4.74 9.26 1.85
C VAL A 101 5.70 9.69 2.97
N PHE A 102 5.34 10.72 3.74
CA PHE A 102 6.15 11.21 4.87
C PHE A 102 6.59 10.15 5.88
N THR A 103 5.74 9.15 6.17
CA THR A 103 6.12 8.08 7.09
C THR A 103 7.22 7.20 6.51
N VAL A 104 7.24 6.99 5.18
CA VAL A 104 8.29 6.25 4.47
C VAL A 104 9.62 6.99 4.59
N GLY A 105 9.67 8.28 4.24
CA GLY A 105 10.94 9.03 4.29
C GLY A 105 11.47 9.24 5.71
N GLU A 106 10.59 9.44 6.70
CA GLU A 106 10.98 9.49 8.11
C GLU A 106 11.57 8.13 8.56
N GLN A 107 10.94 7.02 8.18
CA GLN A 107 11.46 5.69 8.47
C GLN A 107 12.83 5.48 7.82
N THR A 108 13.01 5.88 6.56
CA THR A 108 14.30 5.80 5.87
C THR A 108 15.37 6.63 6.56
N CYS A 109 15.05 7.87 6.98
CA CYS A 109 15.98 8.73 7.71
C CYS A 109 16.38 8.11 9.06
N ARG A 110 15.42 7.53 9.79
CA ARG A 110 15.68 6.84 11.04
C ARG A 110 16.55 5.62 10.86
N ASN A 111 16.30 4.80 9.84
CA ASN A 111 17.11 3.62 9.55
C ASN A 111 18.58 3.97 9.35
N VAL A 112 18.88 5.07 8.64
CA VAL A 112 20.26 5.56 8.47
C VAL A 112 20.85 6.01 9.80
N LYS A 113 20.08 6.72 10.63
CA LYS A 113 20.54 7.28 11.92
C LYS A 113 20.65 6.25 13.05
N SER A 114 19.91 5.16 13.00
CA SER A 114 19.83 4.19 14.10
C SER A 114 20.98 3.18 14.12
N LEU A 115 21.76 3.10 13.04
CA LEU A 115 22.85 2.14 12.90
C LEU A 115 24.17 2.80 13.32
N THR A 116 24.99 2.07 14.07
CA THR A 116 26.36 2.49 14.40
C THR A 116 27.18 2.78 13.15
N GLU A 117 26.98 1.95 12.11
CA GLU A 117 27.51 2.16 10.76
C GLU A 117 26.34 2.40 9.80
N PRO A 118 26.12 3.64 9.34
CA PRO A 118 25.00 3.97 8.46
C PRO A 118 25.05 3.20 7.13
N VAL A 119 23.93 2.58 6.76
CA VAL A 119 23.77 1.92 5.45
C VAL A 119 22.98 2.82 4.52
N ASN A 120 23.47 3.00 3.29
CA ASN A 120 22.75 3.77 2.27
C ASN A 120 21.34 3.20 2.04
N GLN A 121 20.36 4.09 1.89
CA GLN A 121 18.97 3.73 1.63
C GLN A 121 18.51 4.36 0.31
N SER A 122 17.57 3.69 -0.37
CA SER A 122 16.90 4.22 -1.55
C SER A 122 15.39 4.10 -1.40
N ILE A 123 14.67 5.02 -2.02
CA ILE A 123 13.22 4.96 -2.18
C ILE A 123 12.97 4.87 -3.69
N VAL A 124 12.36 3.78 -4.13
CA VAL A 124 12.04 3.56 -5.54
C VAL A 124 10.57 3.93 -5.76
N VAL A 125 10.30 4.83 -6.70
CA VAL A 125 8.95 5.32 -6.99
C VAL A 125 8.53 4.87 -8.39
N SER A 126 7.72 3.82 -8.47
CA SER A 126 7.23 3.28 -9.73
C SER A 126 5.79 3.73 -10.04
N GLY A 127 5.40 3.64 -11.32
CA GLY A 127 4.07 3.99 -11.80
C GLY A 127 4.05 4.34 -13.27
N GLU A 128 2.87 4.37 -13.89
CA GLU A 128 2.69 4.80 -15.28
C GLU A 128 2.85 6.33 -15.47
N SER A 129 2.82 6.79 -16.72
CA SER A 129 2.84 8.23 -17.01
C SER A 129 1.62 8.91 -16.39
N GLY A 130 1.81 10.04 -15.69
CA GLY A 130 0.72 10.73 -15.00
C GLY A 130 0.31 10.15 -13.63
N ALA A 131 0.91 9.03 -13.19
CA ALA A 131 0.60 8.41 -11.89
C ALA A 131 1.02 9.23 -10.64
N GLY A 132 1.66 10.38 -10.83
CA GLY A 132 2.06 11.27 -9.74
C GLY A 132 3.51 11.16 -9.28
N LYS A 133 4.35 10.32 -9.93
CA LYS A 133 5.78 10.17 -9.60
C LYS A 133 6.54 11.51 -9.49
N ALA A 134 6.38 12.39 -10.47
CA ALA A 134 7.03 13.71 -10.48
C ALA A 134 6.47 14.68 -9.41
N GLY A 135 5.26 14.45 -8.93
CA GLY A 135 4.65 15.20 -7.84
C GLY A 135 5.13 14.76 -6.45
N VAL A 136 5.75 13.59 -6.34
CA VAL A 136 6.43 13.11 -5.13
C VAL A 136 7.80 13.79 -5.01
N GLN A 137 7.82 15.13 -4.95
CA GLN A 137 9.05 15.86 -4.72
C GLN A 137 9.33 15.96 -3.22
N TRP A 138 10.19 15.08 -2.74
CA TRP A 138 10.71 15.13 -1.38
C TRP A 138 11.83 16.16 -1.25
N ARG A 139 11.62 17.15 -0.38
CA ARG A 139 12.71 18.01 0.09
C ARG A 139 13.05 17.64 1.54
N PRO A 140 14.13 16.88 1.78
CA PRO A 140 14.56 16.62 3.15
C PRO A 140 15.00 17.93 3.82
N PRO A 141 14.65 18.15 5.09
CA PRO A 141 15.21 19.24 5.86
C PRO A 141 16.64 18.84 6.26
N LEU A 142 17.64 19.47 5.63
CA LEU A 142 19.01 19.62 6.12
C LEU A 142 19.80 18.31 6.34
N HIS A 143 20.37 17.74 5.27
CA HIS A 143 21.73 17.15 5.18
C HIS A 143 21.88 16.30 3.90
N PRO A 144 23.09 16.16 3.33
CA PRO A 144 23.32 15.42 2.09
C PRO A 144 23.38 13.92 2.38
N ALA A 145 22.23 13.30 2.65
CA ALA A 145 22.09 11.88 2.40
C ALA A 145 21.76 11.74 0.91
N ASN A 146 22.63 11.04 0.17
CA ASN A 146 22.45 10.75 -1.25
C ASN A 146 21.22 9.86 -1.45
N PHE A 147 20.04 10.47 -1.50
CA PHE A 147 18.82 9.80 -1.92
C PHE A 147 18.80 9.78 -3.44
N LEU A 148 19.16 8.63 -4.02
CA LEU A 148 18.94 8.36 -5.44
C LEU A 148 17.44 8.16 -5.66
N TYR A 149 16.85 8.98 -6.53
CA TYR A 149 15.50 8.80 -7.03
C TYR A 149 15.56 7.93 -8.29
N PHE A 150 14.84 6.81 -8.29
CA PHE A 150 14.47 6.06 -9.50
C PHE A 150 12.96 6.14 -9.66
#